data_AF-A0A8T6J998-F1
#
_entry.id   AF-A0A8T6J998-F1
#
_cell.length_a   1.000
_cell.length_b   1.000
_cell.length_c   1.000
_cell.angle_alpha   90.00
_cell.angle_beta   90.00
_cell.angle_gamma   90.00
#
_symmetry.space_group_name_H-M   'P 1'
#
loop_
_entity.id
_entity.type
_entity.pdbx_description
1 polymer ?
#
loop_
_entity_poly.entity_id
_entity_poly.type
_entity_poly.pdbx_seq_one_letter_code
_entity_poly.pdbx_strand_id
1 'polypeptide(L)'
;MRAFISAITLSLMAIPAGATNSKPELMKVLEDFMAWMPGEYSSVPQVFLERNLGAPPDGEHDLFYRVFAEIEAPHLAEHVIYTQIRLDADDGPVFPGQQVVFLISIDEELGAVSISGRRIKDPHLYVDAHLRPEVWPELQPDPNYGGNCSFNWRRHGKQLRGLLGEFGQCTMVSKNTGQQMTWDAEWILTPDELWIYDNGYLEDGSLISGRLDRTHLRMDKARRYECFAALRYEDGSNQVINPFFMHDRGDVFTITTEEPEPRDIHLEFLTSLWPSSSGRNFVDLARLTLHDGEPGAYGQEDVIGNGWATPESGRVGFGTEWASARCKLADPNDPRFIEAMRYKAAD
;
A
#
# COMPACT_ATOMS: atom_id res chain seq x y z
N MET A 1 -1.51 5.26 83.56
CA MET A 1 -0.74 5.25 82.30
C MET A 1 -1.27 4.13 81.42
N ARG A 2 -2.12 4.46 80.43
CA ARG A 2 -2.53 3.55 79.34
C ARG A 2 -2.39 4.35 78.06
N ALA A 3 -1.37 4.05 77.26
CA ALA A 3 -1.16 4.66 75.96
C ALA A 3 -1.84 3.77 74.91
N PHE A 4 -2.86 4.32 74.26
CA PHE A 4 -3.45 3.77 73.05
C PHE A 4 -2.53 4.14 71.88
N ILE A 5 -1.96 3.14 71.21
CA ILE A 5 -1.26 3.32 69.94
C ILE A 5 -2.27 2.96 68.84
N SER A 6 -2.84 3.98 68.19
CA SER A 6 -3.60 3.81 66.95
C SER A 6 -2.63 3.56 65.81
N ALA A 7 -2.65 2.35 65.26
CA ALA A 7 -1.99 2.05 63.99
C ALA A 7 -2.87 2.57 62.84
N ILE A 8 -2.40 3.60 62.16
CA ILE A 8 -2.98 4.07 60.90
C ILE A 8 -2.47 3.13 59.81
N THR A 9 -3.30 2.20 59.37
CA THR A 9 -3.08 1.38 58.18
C THR A 9 -3.28 2.27 56.95
N LEU A 10 -2.17 2.74 56.38
CA LEU A 10 -2.16 3.42 55.09
C LEU A 10 -2.37 2.36 54.00
N SER A 11 -3.63 2.14 53.60
CA SER A 11 -3.93 1.34 52.41
C SER A 11 -3.42 2.08 51.18
N LEU A 12 -2.25 1.69 50.67
CA LEU A 12 -1.86 1.99 49.29
C LEU A 12 -2.89 1.31 48.38
N MET A 13 -3.85 2.08 47.86
CA MET A 13 -4.53 1.69 46.64
C MET A 13 -3.47 1.71 45.54
N ALA A 14 -3.00 0.53 45.15
CA ALA A 14 -2.32 0.37 43.88
C ALA A 14 -3.34 0.73 42.79
N ILE A 15 -3.25 1.96 42.28
CA ILE A 15 -3.85 2.31 40.99
C ILE A 15 -3.23 1.31 40.01
N PRO A 16 -4.01 0.48 39.31
CA PRO A 16 -3.43 -0.32 38.25
C PRO A 16 -2.82 0.68 37.27
N ALA A 17 -1.51 0.65 37.11
CA ALA A 17 -0.84 1.32 36.02
C ALA A 17 -1.38 0.66 34.74
N GLY A 18 -2.48 1.20 34.21
CA GLY A 18 -2.98 0.90 32.88
C GLY A 18 -1.98 1.45 31.88
N ALA A 19 -0.90 0.69 31.66
CA ALA A 19 0.11 0.97 30.65
C ALA A 19 -0.43 0.64 29.26
N THR A 20 -1.51 1.30 28.86
CA THR A 20 -2.03 1.23 27.49
C THR A 20 -2.45 2.64 27.09
N ASN A 21 -1.79 3.18 26.05
CA ASN A 21 -2.02 4.49 25.43
C ASN A 21 -1.49 5.71 26.21
N SER A 22 -0.38 5.58 26.94
CA SER A 22 0.30 6.75 27.53
C SER A 22 0.83 7.70 26.44
N LYS A 23 1.00 9.00 26.72
CA LYS A 23 1.56 9.95 25.75
C LYS A 23 2.88 9.49 25.10
N PRO A 24 3.89 8.99 25.85
CA PRO A 24 5.11 8.44 25.23
C PRO A 24 4.86 7.23 24.32
N GLU A 25 3.89 6.39 24.67
CA GLU A 25 3.49 5.25 23.84
C GLU A 25 2.80 5.73 22.56
N LEU A 26 1.92 6.72 22.63
CA LEU A 26 1.27 7.31 21.46
C LEU A 26 2.27 8.02 20.54
N MET A 27 3.29 8.68 21.10
CA MET A 27 4.41 9.22 20.31
C MET A 27 5.15 8.09 19.57
N LYS A 28 5.36 6.93 20.21
CA LYS A 28 5.98 5.78 19.55
C LYS A 28 5.08 5.17 18.47
N VAL A 29 3.76 5.13 18.69
CA VAL A 29 2.78 4.72 17.68
C VAL A 29 2.82 5.66 16.47
N LEU A 30 2.90 6.98 16.70
CA LEU A 30 3.01 7.96 15.63
C LEU A 30 4.32 7.79 14.85
N GLU A 31 5.45 7.64 15.55
CA GLU A 31 6.76 7.38 14.92
C GLU A 31 6.73 6.11 14.06
N ASP A 32 6.21 5.00 14.60
CA ASP A 32 6.10 3.74 13.86
C ASP A 32 5.10 3.88 12.69
N PHE A 33 4.00 4.61 12.86
CA PHE A 33 3.05 4.88 11.78
C PHE A 33 3.69 5.67 10.64
N MET A 34 4.41 6.75 10.96
CA MET A 34 5.10 7.58 9.96
C MET A 34 6.29 6.86 9.33
N ALA A 35 6.88 5.86 10.01
CA ALA A 35 7.90 5.01 9.41
C ALA A 35 7.31 3.92 8.49
N TRP A 36 6.15 3.36 8.85
CA TRP A 36 5.59 2.19 8.17
C TRP A 36 4.62 2.56 7.06
N MET A 37 3.75 3.56 7.26
CA MET A 37 2.70 3.89 6.29
C MET A 37 3.26 4.44 4.96
N PRO A 38 4.19 5.43 4.94
CA PRO A 38 4.68 5.96 3.67
C PRO A 38 5.34 4.89 2.79
N GLY A 39 4.97 4.87 1.52
CA GLY A 39 5.43 3.91 0.54
C GLY A 39 4.37 3.60 -0.53
N GLU A 40 4.72 2.66 -1.38
CA GLU A 40 3.89 2.14 -2.46
C GLU A 40 3.37 0.75 -2.05
N TYR A 41 2.12 0.43 -2.36
CA TYR A 41 1.49 -0.84 -1.98
C TYR A 41 0.71 -1.42 -3.15
N SER A 42 0.69 -2.74 -3.27
CA SER A 42 -0.03 -3.45 -4.32
C SER A 42 -0.79 -4.65 -3.75
N SER A 43 -2.02 -4.87 -4.21
CA SER A 43 -2.81 -6.07 -3.88
C SER A 43 -2.54 -7.27 -4.80
N VAL A 44 -1.67 -7.11 -5.82
CA VAL A 44 -1.34 -8.20 -6.75
C VAL A 44 -0.92 -9.49 -6.01
N PRO A 45 -0.06 -9.48 -4.98
CA PRO A 45 0.34 -10.73 -4.33
C PRO A 45 -0.83 -11.52 -3.74
N GLN A 46 -1.84 -10.83 -3.19
CA GLN A 46 -3.07 -11.47 -2.72
C GLN A 46 -3.86 -12.05 -3.90
N VAL A 47 -4.12 -11.25 -4.92
CA VAL A 47 -4.91 -11.67 -6.08
C VAL A 47 -4.24 -12.84 -6.81
N PHE A 48 -2.91 -12.83 -6.92
CA PHE A 48 -2.14 -13.96 -7.42
C PHE A 48 -2.44 -15.25 -6.64
N LEU A 49 -2.49 -15.19 -5.31
CA LEU A 49 -2.82 -16.36 -4.49
C LEU A 49 -4.27 -16.79 -4.68
N GLU A 50 -5.21 -15.86 -4.77
CA GLU A 50 -6.63 -16.16 -4.99
C GLU A 50 -6.86 -16.87 -6.33
N ARG A 51 -6.14 -16.46 -7.39
CA ARG A 51 -6.16 -17.13 -8.70
C ARG A 51 -5.61 -18.55 -8.66
N ASN A 52 -4.61 -18.80 -7.81
CA ASN A 52 -3.92 -20.09 -7.73
C ASN A 52 -4.52 -21.05 -6.69
N LEU A 53 -5.16 -20.53 -5.64
CA LEU A 53 -5.65 -21.30 -4.49
C LEU A 53 -7.18 -21.27 -4.34
N GLY A 54 -7.85 -20.38 -5.05
CA GLY A 54 -9.28 -20.15 -4.95
C GLY A 54 -9.60 -18.80 -4.33
N ALA A 55 -10.53 -18.09 -4.97
CA ALA A 55 -11.04 -16.82 -4.49
C ALA A 55 -11.91 -16.98 -3.23
N PRO A 56 -12.01 -15.94 -2.39
CA PRO A 56 -12.93 -15.92 -1.26
C PRO A 56 -14.40 -15.89 -1.74
N PRO A 57 -15.37 -16.09 -0.82
CA PRO A 57 -16.79 -16.28 -1.19
C PRO A 57 -17.40 -15.15 -2.03
N ASP A 58 -16.97 -13.91 -1.84
CA ASP A 58 -17.47 -12.74 -2.58
C ASP A 58 -16.66 -12.44 -3.86
N GLY A 59 -15.87 -13.42 -4.33
CA GLY A 59 -15.06 -13.35 -5.55
C GLY A 59 -13.62 -12.91 -5.31
N GLU A 60 -12.84 -12.73 -6.38
CA GLU A 60 -11.48 -12.19 -6.29
C GLU A 60 -11.50 -10.76 -5.72
N HIS A 61 -10.44 -10.35 -5.01
CA HIS A 61 -10.25 -8.95 -4.62
C HIS A 61 -9.81 -8.07 -5.79
N ASP A 62 -10.13 -6.78 -5.71
CA ASP A 62 -9.70 -5.81 -6.73
C ASP A 62 -8.18 -5.65 -6.76
N LEU A 63 -7.64 -5.45 -7.95
CA LEU A 63 -6.26 -5.04 -8.17
C LEU A 63 -6.14 -3.54 -7.93
N PHE A 64 -5.45 -3.18 -6.85
CA PHE A 64 -5.16 -1.80 -6.51
C PHE A 64 -3.67 -1.60 -6.32
N TYR A 65 -3.22 -0.47 -6.82
CA TYR A 65 -1.94 0.12 -6.48
C TYR A 65 -2.17 1.40 -5.68
N ARG A 66 -1.51 1.56 -4.54
CA ARG A 66 -1.73 2.67 -3.64
C ARG A 66 -0.44 3.31 -3.18
N VAL A 67 -0.38 4.63 -3.29
CA VAL A 67 0.72 5.43 -2.76
C VAL A 67 0.28 6.10 -1.45
N PHE A 68 1.19 6.12 -0.48
CA PHE A 68 1.14 6.98 0.69
C PHE A 68 2.45 7.76 0.73
N ALA A 69 2.39 9.08 0.56
CA ALA A 69 3.55 9.94 0.56
C ALA A 69 3.40 10.98 1.67
N GLU A 70 4.38 11.04 2.57
CA GLU A 70 4.51 12.19 3.45
C GLU A 70 4.81 13.44 2.62
N ILE A 71 4.08 14.52 2.87
CA ILE A 71 4.23 15.79 2.15
C ILE A 71 4.41 16.94 3.12
N GLU A 72 5.17 17.94 2.70
CA GLU A 72 5.38 19.18 3.46
C GLU A 72 4.23 20.15 3.19
N ALA A 73 3.14 20.02 3.95
CA ALA A 73 1.94 20.87 3.86
C ALA A 73 1.53 21.41 5.25
N PRO A 74 2.38 22.23 5.89
CA PRO A 74 2.17 22.67 7.29
C PRO A 74 0.92 23.54 7.50
N HIS A 75 0.34 24.09 6.42
CA HIS A 75 -0.94 24.80 6.48
C HIS A 75 -2.13 23.87 6.71
N LEU A 76 -1.96 22.56 6.58
CA LEU A 76 -3.01 21.56 6.80
C LEU A 76 -2.89 20.88 8.17
N ALA A 77 -1.70 20.35 8.49
CA ALA A 77 -1.38 19.72 9.77
C ALA A 77 0.14 19.60 9.93
N GLU A 78 0.59 19.23 11.14
CA GLU A 78 2.01 18.92 11.41
C GLU A 78 2.50 17.70 10.62
N HIS A 79 1.67 16.66 10.53
CA HIS A 79 1.93 15.46 9.72
C HIS A 79 0.83 15.29 8.68
N VAL A 80 1.24 15.27 7.41
CA VAL A 80 0.33 15.12 6.28
C VAL A 80 0.82 14.01 5.37
N ILE A 81 -0.05 13.04 5.09
CA ILE A 81 0.18 12.03 4.06
C ILE A 81 -0.78 12.25 2.91
N TYR A 82 -0.26 12.48 1.71
CA TYR A 82 -1.01 12.36 0.46
C TYR A 82 -1.18 10.89 0.11
N THR A 83 -2.38 10.49 -0.33
CA THR A 83 -2.61 9.14 -0.84
C THR A 83 -3.48 9.15 -2.09
N GLN A 84 -3.14 8.24 -2.99
CA GLN A 84 -3.83 8.00 -4.25
C GLN A 84 -3.91 6.50 -4.49
N ILE A 85 -5.05 6.06 -5.03
CA ILE A 85 -5.25 4.69 -5.52
C ILE A 85 -5.32 4.73 -7.05
N ARG A 86 -4.61 3.80 -7.69
CA ARG A 86 -4.75 3.46 -9.10
C ARG A 86 -5.34 2.06 -9.22
N LEU A 87 -6.17 1.86 -10.23
CA LEU A 87 -6.72 0.56 -10.58
C LEU A 87 -5.67 -0.26 -11.31
N ASP A 88 -5.67 -1.57 -11.09
CA ASP A 88 -4.83 -2.57 -11.76
C ASP A 88 -3.32 -2.49 -11.46
N ALA A 89 -2.65 -1.39 -11.81
CA ALA A 89 -1.19 -1.23 -11.73
C ALA A 89 -0.78 0.22 -11.39
N ASP A 90 0.53 0.46 -11.28
CA ASP A 90 1.10 1.76 -10.89
C ASP A 90 0.93 2.87 -11.96
N ASP A 91 0.71 2.47 -13.21
CA ASP A 91 0.40 3.30 -14.37
C ASP A 91 -1.10 3.29 -14.74
N GLY A 92 -1.89 2.48 -14.04
CA GLY A 92 -3.34 2.37 -14.27
C GLY A 92 -4.11 3.63 -13.86
N PRO A 93 -5.40 3.75 -14.25
CA PRO A 93 -6.17 4.96 -14.03
C PRO A 93 -6.37 5.23 -12.54
N VAL A 94 -6.32 6.52 -12.15
CA VAL A 94 -6.62 6.93 -10.77
C VAL A 94 -8.06 6.59 -10.42
N PHE A 95 -8.27 5.85 -9.32
CA PHE A 95 -9.60 5.48 -8.84
C PHE A 95 -10.36 6.77 -8.42
N PRO A 96 -11.48 7.12 -9.09
CA PRO A 96 -12.21 8.33 -8.78
C PRO A 96 -12.58 8.49 -7.31
N GLY A 97 -12.26 9.66 -6.74
CA GLY A 97 -12.58 9.99 -5.35
C GLY A 97 -11.65 9.40 -4.29
N GLN A 98 -10.60 8.68 -4.68
CA GLN A 98 -9.60 8.07 -3.79
C GLN A 98 -8.26 8.82 -3.76
N GLN A 99 -8.29 10.10 -4.14
CA GLN A 99 -7.21 11.06 -3.86
C GLN A 99 -7.57 11.84 -2.60
N VAL A 100 -6.87 11.56 -1.51
CA VAL A 100 -7.14 12.15 -0.19
C VAL A 100 -5.85 12.54 0.50
N VAL A 101 -5.95 13.49 1.44
CA VAL A 101 -4.90 13.76 2.40
C VAL A 101 -5.30 13.26 3.78
N PHE A 102 -4.36 12.65 4.47
CA PHE A 102 -4.47 12.19 5.84
C PHE A 102 -3.81 13.23 6.74
N LEU A 103 -4.61 13.85 7.59
CA LEU A 103 -4.16 14.78 8.62
C LEU A 103 -3.98 13.98 9.91
N ILE A 104 -2.75 13.91 10.42
CA ILE A 104 -2.38 12.98 11.47
C ILE A 104 -2.00 13.75 12.74
N SER A 105 -2.54 13.32 13.88
CA SER A 105 -2.21 13.90 15.19
C SER A 105 -2.32 12.86 16.31
N ILE A 106 -1.74 13.16 17.47
CA ILE A 106 -2.03 12.41 18.69
C ILE A 106 -3.31 12.97 19.31
N ASP A 107 -4.28 12.10 19.56
CA ASP A 107 -5.49 12.39 20.32
C ASP A 107 -5.36 11.75 21.70
N GLU A 108 -4.99 12.55 22.71
CA GLU A 108 -4.78 12.08 24.08
C GLU A 108 -6.11 11.70 24.77
N GLU A 109 -7.24 12.27 24.36
CA GLU A 109 -8.56 11.95 24.92
C GLU A 109 -9.02 10.57 24.44
N LEU A 110 -8.88 10.30 23.14
CA LEU A 110 -9.13 8.98 22.58
C LEU A 110 -8.01 7.98 22.91
N GLY A 111 -6.85 8.44 23.38
CA GLY A 111 -5.69 7.58 23.60
C GLY A 111 -5.28 6.87 22.30
N ALA A 112 -5.13 7.62 21.21
CA ALA A 112 -4.83 7.08 19.89
C ALA A 112 -4.02 8.07 19.03
N VAL A 113 -3.38 7.56 17.98
CA VAL A 113 -2.97 8.40 16.85
C VAL A 113 -4.17 8.51 15.92
N SER A 114 -4.71 9.71 15.78
CA SER A 114 -5.93 10.00 15.03
C SER A 114 -5.57 10.47 13.62
N ILE A 115 -6.28 9.93 12.64
CA ILE A 115 -6.13 10.30 11.23
C ILE A 115 -7.47 10.80 10.72
N SER A 116 -7.48 12.05 10.26
CA SER A 116 -8.61 12.63 9.57
C SER A 116 -8.37 12.60 8.06
N GLY A 117 -9.09 11.73 7.35
CA GLY A 117 -9.08 11.68 5.90
C GLY A 117 -9.88 12.83 5.30
N ARG A 118 -9.26 13.60 4.39
CA ARG A 118 -9.89 14.72 3.69
C ARG A 118 -9.75 14.55 2.18
N ARG A 119 -10.87 14.63 1.46
CA ARG A 119 -10.82 14.75 -0.01
C ARG A 119 -10.13 16.04 -0.39
N ILE A 120 -9.42 16.01 -1.51
CA ILE A 120 -8.72 17.18 -2.05
C ILE A 120 -9.70 17.96 -2.92
N LYS A 121 -9.70 19.28 -2.79
CA LYS A 121 -10.44 20.18 -3.67
C LYS A 121 -9.83 20.13 -5.08
N ASP A 122 -10.66 20.00 -6.10
CA ASP A 122 -10.22 19.93 -7.51
C ASP A 122 -9.13 18.85 -7.74
N PRO A 123 -9.39 17.58 -7.40
CA PRO A 123 -8.35 16.55 -7.26
C PRO A 123 -7.57 16.27 -8.56
N HIS A 124 -8.16 16.54 -9.73
CA HIS A 124 -7.48 16.41 -11.02
C HIS A 124 -6.20 17.26 -11.14
N LEU A 125 -6.11 18.38 -10.40
CA LEU A 125 -4.91 19.21 -10.37
C LEU A 125 -3.77 18.57 -9.56
N TYR A 126 -4.07 17.58 -8.73
CA TYR A 126 -3.19 16.96 -7.73
C TYR A 126 -2.92 15.48 -7.98
N VAL A 127 -3.21 14.98 -9.19
CA VAL A 127 -2.79 13.62 -9.61
C VAL A 127 -1.28 13.50 -9.43
N ASP A 128 -0.84 12.44 -8.76
CA ASP A 128 0.57 12.23 -8.46
C ASP A 128 1.26 13.40 -7.73
N ALA A 129 0.54 14.09 -6.84
CA ALA A 129 1.13 15.19 -6.06
C ALA A 129 2.37 14.75 -5.27
N HIS A 130 2.49 13.48 -4.90
CA HIS A 130 3.68 12.91 -4.27
C HIS A 130 5.00 13.10 -5.06
N LEU A 131 4.93 13.30 -6.39
CA LEU A 131 6.08 13.55 -7.26
C LEU A 131 6.28 15.03 -7.60
N ARG A 132 5.32 15.87 -7.18
CA ARG A 132 5.15 17.28 -7.56
C ARG A 132 5.13 18.18 -6.33
N PRO A 133 6.25 18.34 -5.59
CA PRO A 133 6.30 19.14 -4.38
C PRO A 133 5.89 20.61 -4.57
N GLU A 134 5.99 21.12 -5.79
CA GLU A 134 5.55 22.46 -6.16
C GLU A 134 4.04 22.70 -5.98
N VAL A 135 3.20 21.65 -6.00
CA VAL A 135 1.74 21.81 -5.82
C VAL A 135 1.29 21.72 -4.36
N TRP A 136 2.15 21.27 -3.44
CA TRP A 136 1.77 21.07 -2.03
C TRP A 136 1.28 22.34 -1.32
N PRO A 137 1.90 23.52 -1.52
CA PRO A 137 1.44 24.75 -0.85
C PRO A 137 0.01 25.18 -1.24
N GLU A 138 -0.49 24.73 -2.39
CA GLU A 138 -1.81 25.09 -2.91
C GLU A 138 -2.89 24.07 -2.54
N LEU A 139 -2.49 22.88 -2.08
CA LEU A 139 -3.40 21.79 -1.73
C LEU A 139 -4.38 22.22 -0.64
N GLN A 140 -5.67 22.01 -0.90
CA GLN A 140 -6.76 22.34 0.02
C GLN A 140 -7.73 21.16 0.18
N PRO A 141 -8.25 20.92 1.40
CA PRO A 141 -9.38 20.03 1.61
C PRO A 141 -10.62 20.53 0.85
N ASP A 142 -11.40 19.61 0.28
CA ASP A 142 -12.69 19.91 -0.30
C ASP A 142 -13.67 20.37 0.79
N PRO A 143 -14.16 21.62 0.76
CA PRO A 143 -15.10 22.12 1.76
C PRO A 143 -16.47 21.40 1.71
N ASN A 144 -16.77 20.73 0.60
CA ASN A 144 -18.00 19.98 0.44
C ASN A 144 -17.92 18.58 1.04
N TYR A 145 -16.72 18.07 1.35
CA TYR A 145 -16.57 16.79 2.03
C TYR A 145 -17.08 16.88 3.48
N GLY A 146 -18.13 16.12 3.78
CA GLY A 146 -18.86 16.19 5.06
C GLY A 146 -18.55 15.07 6.07
N GLY A 147 -17.60 14.17 5.77
CA GLY A 147 -17.24 13.08 6.66
C GLY A 147 -16.37 13.58 7.82
N ASN A 148 -16.77 13.33 9.07
CA ASN A 148 -15.98 13.65 10.28
C ASN A 148 -15.42 12.41 10.97
N CYS A 149 -15.26 11.32 10.21
CA CYS A 149 -14.70 10.10 10.74
C CYS A 149 -13.19 10.24 10.88
N SER A 150 -12.65 9.94 12.06
CA SER A 150 -11.23 9.70 12.24
C SER A 150 -10.94 8.20 12.25
N PHE A 151 -9.81 7.79 11.69
CA PHE A 151 -9.22 6.49 11.96
C PHE A 151 -8.32 6.61 13.18
N ASN A 152 -8.62 5.84 14.23
CA ASN A 152 -7.93 5.91 15.51
C ASN A 152 -7.00 4.69 15.63
N TRP A 153 -5.69 4.95 15.54
CA TRP A 153 -4.64 3.95 15.50
C TRP A 153 -4.01 3.71 16.87
N ARG A 154 -3.83 2.44 17.20
CA ARG A 154 -3.16 2.01 18.44
C ARG A 154 -2.22 0.85 18.16
N ARG A 155 -1.27 0.64 19.07
CA ARG A 155 -0.40 -0.54 19.06
C ARG A 155 -1.23 -1.78 19.38
N HIS A 156 -1.07 -2.82 18.57
CA HIS A 156 -1.64 -4.14 18.84
C HIS A 156 -0.56 -5.20 18.62
N GLY A 157 0.17 -5.57 19.68
CA GLY A 157 1.32 -6.47 19.54
C GLY A 157 2.44 -5.85 18.69
N LYS A 158 2.74 -6.45 17.54
CA LYS A 158 3.79 -6.01 16.60
C LYS A 158 3.27 -5.17 15.42
N GLN A 159 1.95 -4.95 15.36
CA GLN A 159 1.29 -4.20 14.30
C GLN A 159 0.61 -2.96 14.88
N LEU A 160 0.24 -2.03 14.01
CA LEU A 160 -0.70 -0.96 14.33
C LEU A 160 -2.08 -1.35 13.82
N ARG A 161 -3.12 -1.04 14.59
CA ARG A 161 -4.50 -1.29 14.22
C ARG A 161 -5.27 0.02 14.27
N GLY A 162 -5.84 0.41 13.13
CA GLY A 162 -6.70 1.56 12.96
C GLY A 162 -8.15 1.14 12.92
N LEU A 163 -9.00 1.81 13.69
CA LEU A 163 -10.45 1.65 13.63
C LEU A 163 -11.10 2.97 13.25
N LEU A 164 -12.08 2.94 12.36
CA LEU A 164 -12.87 4.11 12.04
C LEU A 164 -13.79 4.48 13.23
N GLY A 165 -13.78 5.73 13.66
CA GLY A 165 -14.49 6.13 14.88
C GLY A 165 -13.99 5.39 16.13
N GLU A 166 -14.78 5.41 17.21
CA GLU A 166 -14.37 4.80 18.48
C GLU A 166 -14.47 3.26 18.45
N PHE A 167 -15.43 2.71 17.71
CA PHE A 167 -15.78 1.28 17.69
C PHE A 167 -15.74 0.65 16.30
N GLY A 168 -14.95 1.19 15.38
CA GLY A 168 -14.87 0.70 13.99
C GLY A 168 -15.96 1.26 13.08
N GLN A 169 -16.90 2.06 13.60
CA GLN A 169 -18.01 2.61 12.85
C GLN A 169 -18.03 4.14 12.81
N CYS A 170 -18.47 4.68 11.67
CA CYS A 170 -18.75 6.09 11.53
C CYS A 170 -19.95 6.37 10.62
N THR A 171 -20.78 7.31 11.05
CA THR A 171 -21.95 7.76 10.29
C THR A 171 -21.63 9.01 9.47
N MET A 172 -22.00 9.00 8.20
CA MET A 172 -21.88 10.12 7.28
C MET A 172 -23.23 10.43 6.64
N VAL A 173 -23.51 11.71 6.38
CA VAL A 173 -24.67 12.13 5.60
C VAL A 173 -24.18 12.73 4.30
N SER A 174 -24.62 12.17 3.17
CA SER A 174 -24.33 12.74 1.86
C SER A 174 -24.96 14.12 1.74
N LYS A 175 -24.15 15.16 1.50
CA LYS A 175 -24.69 16.52 1.28
C LYS A 175 -25.52 16.63 0.00
N ASN A 176 -25.29 15.75 -0.98
CA ASN A 176 -25.97 15.78 -2.28
C ASN A 176 -27.34 15.09 -2.25
N THR A 177 -27.44 13.98 -1.51
CA THR A 177 -28.66 13.14 -1.50
C THR A 177 -29.40 13.18 -0.17
N GLY A 178 -28.78 13.71 0.89
CA GLY A 178 -29.30 13.65 2.26
C GLY A 178 -29.27 12.24 2.87
N GLN A 179 -28.77 11.25 2.14
CA GLN A 179 -28.77 9.86 2.56
C GLN A 179 -27.73 9.62 3.66
N GLN A 180 -28.16 8.97 4.73
CA GLN A 180 -27.29 8.51 5.80
C GLN A 180 -26.61 7.21 5.39
N MET A 181 -25.31 7.14 5.66
CA MET A 181 -24.46 5.98 5.42
C MET A 181 -23.67 5.69 6.69
N THR A 182 -23.42 4.41 6.96
CA THR A 182 -22.51 3.97 8.02
C THR A 182 -21.34 3.26 7.40
N TRP A 183 -20.14 3.66 7.78
CA TRP A 183 -18.90 3.02 7.38
C TRP A 183 -18.37 2.18 8.53
N ASP A 184 -18.02 0.94 8.26
CA ASP A 184 -17.40 -0.01 9.18
C ASP A 184 -16.02 -0.37 8.63
N ALA A 185 -14.95 0.07 9.30
CA ALA A 185 -13.61 -0.08 8.77
C ALA A 185 -12.55 -0.37 9.84
N GLU A 186 -11.65 -1.28 9.47
CA GLU A 186 -10.51 -1.71 10.25
C GLU A 186 -9.30 -1.86 9.33
N TRP A 187 -8.22 -1.18 9.69
CA TRP A 187 -6.96 -1.29 8.97
C TRP A 187 -5.87 -1.83 9.88
N ILE A 188 -5.01 -2.68 9.33
CA ILE A 188 -3.86 -3.24 10.04
C ILE A 188 -2.60 -2.85 9.27
N LEU A 189 -1.63 -2.28 9.96
CA LEU A 189 -0.37 -1.85 9.38
C LEU A 189 0.80 -2.57 10.07
N THR A 190 1.66 -3.15 9.25
CA THR A 190 2.98 -3.65 9.64
C THR A 190 4.04 -2.90 8.83
N PRO A 191 5.35 -3.12 9.07
CA PRO A 191 6.38 -2.55 8.22
C PRO A 191 6.25 -2.93 6.73
N ASP A 192 5.68 -4.09 6.43
CA ASP A 192 5.71 -4.72 5.10
C ASP A 192 4.34 -4.81 4.44
N GLU A 193 3.24 -4.65 5.19
CA GLU A 193 1.88 -4.89 4.70
C GLU A 193 0.86 -3.89 5.27
N LEU A 194 -0.15 -3.57 4.47
CA LEU A 194 -1.35 -2.85 4.84
C LEU A 194 -2.58 -3.70 4.53
N TRP A 195 -3.36 -4.04 5.54
CA TRP A 195 -4.62 -4.77 5.38
C TRP A 195 -5.78 -3.81 5.59
N ILE A 196 -6.75 -3.83 4.68
CA ILE A 196 -7.85 -2.89 4.59
C ILE A 196 -9.16 -3.66 4.59
N TYR A 197 -9.96 -3.43 5.62
CA TYR A 197 -11.38 -3.73 5.63
C TYR A 197 -12.13 -2.40 5.69
N ASP A 198 -13.03 -2.16 4.74
CA ASP A 198 -13.80 -0.94 4.65
C ASP A 198 -15.15 -1.23 3.96
N ASN A 199 -16.23 -1.23 4.74
CA ASN A 199 -17.57 -1.51 4.26
C ASN A 199 -18.48 -0.29 4.50
N GLY A 200 -19.17 0.13 3.44
CA GLY A 200 -20.19 1.16 3.49
C GLY A 200 -21.59 0.55 3.45
N TYR A 201 -22.46 1.00 4.36
CA TYR A 201 -23.85 0.56 4.47
C TYR A 201 -24.81 1.74 4.38
N LEU A 202 -25.98 1.51 3.77
CA LEU A 202 -27.13 2.41 3.90
C LEU A 202 -27.87 2.18 5.22
N GLU A 203 -28.80 3.08 5.52
CA GLU A 203 -29.66 3.01 6.71
C GLU A 203 -30.47 1.70 6.79
N ASP A 204 -30.87 1.13 5.65
CA ASP A 204 -31.58 -0.16 5.60
C ASP A 204 -30.67 -1.39 5.77
N GLY A 205 -29.36 -1.17 5.97
CA GLY A 205 -28.35 -2.21 6.13
C GLY A 205 -27.82 -2.79 4.81
N SER A 206 -28.27 -2.29 3.66
CA SER A 206 -27.71 -2.70 2.36
C SER A 206 -26.27 -2.23 2.19
N LEU A 207 -25.42 -3.10 1.66
CA LEU A 207 -24.02 -2.80 1.33
C LEU A 207 -23.97 -1.92 0.08
N ILE A 208 -23.27 -0.78 0.14
CA ILE A 208 -23.02 0.11 -0.99
C ILE A 208 -21.59 0.08 -1.48
N SER A 209 -20.66 -0.34 -0.62
CA SER A 209 -19.23 -0.41 -0.92
C SER A 209 -18.57 -1.41 0.01
N GLY A 210 -17.50 -2.05 -0.46
CA GLY A 210 -16.81 -3.12 0.26
C GLY A 210 -17.38 -4.49 -0.10
N ARG A 211 -17.26 -5.46 0.83
CA ARG A 211 -17.50 -6.89 0.55
C ARG A 211 -18.34 -7.56 1.62
N LEU A 212 -19.19 -8.51 1.21
CA LEU A 212 -20.08 -9.25 2.10
C LEU A 212 -19.35 -10.30 2.95
N ASP A 213 -18.26 -10.87 2.43
CA ASP A 213 -17.43 -11.87 3.14
C ASP A 213 -16.54 -11.27 4.23
N ARG A 214 -16.43 -9.94 4.27
CA ARG A 214 -15.66 -9.15 5.27
C ARG A 214 -14.19 -9.57 5.35
N THR A 215 -13.62 -10.07 4.26
CA THR A 215 -12.19 -10.31 4.17
C THR A 215 -11.44 -9.01 3.92
N HIS A 216 -10.24 -8.88 4.49
CA HIS A 216 -9.37 -7.74 4.20
C HIS A 216 -8.79 -7.85 2.79
N LEU A 217 -8.76 -6.72 2.08
CA LEU A 217 -7.78 -6.50 1.03
C LEU A 217 -6.40 -6.38 1.69
N ARG A 218 -5.45 -7.22 1.29
CA ARG A 218 -4.06 -7.18 1.74
C ARG A 218 -3.22 -6.58 0.64
N MET A 219 -2.51 -5.52 1.00
CA MET A 219 -1.58 -4.85 0.10
C MET A 219 -0.18 -4.97 0.66
N ASP A 220 0.72 -5.52 -0.13
CA ASP A 220 2.13 -5.63 0.20
C ASP A 220 2.86 -4.35 -0.17
N LYS A 221 3.77 -3.93 0.71
CA LYS A 221 4.65 -2.79 0.44
C LYS A 221 5.62 -3.15 -0.68
N ALA A 222 5.66 -2.29 -1.69
CA ALA A 222 6.45 -2.46 -2.88
C ALA A 222 7.84 -1.85 -2.75
N ARG A 223 8.81 -2.49 -3.37
CA ARG A 223 10.20 -2.01 -3.46
C ARG A 223 10.55 -1.84 -4.92
N ARG A 224 11.15 -0.70 -5.23
CA ARG A 224 11.59 -0.35 -6.59
C ARG A 224 12.98 -0.86 -6.87
N TYR A 225 13.17 -1.32 -8.10
CA TYR A 225 14.43 -1.85 -8.61
C TYR A 225 14.83 -1.14 -9.90
N GLU A 226 16.13 -0.85 -10.04
CA GLU A 226 16.76 -0.49 -11.30
C GLU A 226 17.07 -1.78 -12.05
N CYS A 227 16.50 -1.92 -13.24
CA CYS A 227 16.59 -3.09 -14.08
C CYS A 227 17.34 -2.80 -15.39
N PHE A 228 17.91 -3.88 -15.92
CA PHE A 228 18.60 -3.95 -17.20
C PHE A 228 18.11 -5.21 -17.91
N ALA A 229 17.85 -5.10 -19.21
CA ALA A 229 17.54 -6.23 -20.07
C ALA A 229 18.39 -6.19 -21.34
N ALA A 230 18.79 -7.36 -21.83
CA ALA A 230 19.44 -7.52 -23.11
C ALA A 230 18.86 -8.71 -23.86
N LEU A 231 18.47 -8.48 -25.10
CA LEU A 231 17.99 -9.49 -26.04
C LEU A 231 19.03 -9.66 -27.15
N ARG A 232 19.25 -10.91 -27.56
CA ARG A 232 20.11 -11.29 -28.67
C ARG A 232 19.26 -11.97 -29.73
N TYR A 233 19.25 -11.41 -30.93
CA TYR A 233 18.47 -11.95 -32.04
C TYR A 233 19.28 -12.94 -32.87
N GLU A 234 18.58 -13.70 -33.73
CA GLU A 234 19.19 -14.75 -34.56
C GLU A 234 20.23 -14.20 -35.55
N ASP A 235 20.05 -12.96 -36.02
CA ASP A 235 21.00 -12.29 -36.92
C ASP A 235 22.28 -11.81 -36.20
N GLY A 236 22.37 -12.02 -34.88
CA GLY A 236 23.50 -11.66 -34.04
C GLY A 236 23.48 -10.22 -33.53
N SER A 237 22.47 -9.43 -33.89
CA SER A 237 22.24 -8.10 -33.30
C SER A 237 21.70 -8.22 -31.88
N ASN A 238 21.82 -7.14 -31.10
CA ASN A 238 21.38 -7.10 -29.70
C ASN A 238 20.57 -5.84 -29.44
N GLN A 239 19.47 -5.98 -28.70
CA GLN A 239 18.73 -4.88 -28.10
C GLN A 239 19.07 -4.79 -26.62
N VAL A 240 19.38 -3.59 -26.13
CA VAL A 240 19.70 -3.35 -24.71
C VAL A 240 18.78 -2.28 -24.16
N ILE A 241 18.06 -2.61 -23.09
CA ILE A 241 17.14 -1.72 -22.39
C ILE A 241 17.74 -1.40 -21.02
N ASN A 242 18.17 -0.15 -20.83
CA ASN A 242 18.87 0.27 -19.63
C ASN A 242 18.94 1.80 -19.42
N PRO A 243 18.68 2.30 -18.21
CA PRO A 243 17.95 1.63 -17.13
C PRO A 243 16.44 1.68 -17.39
N PHE A 244 15.70 0.76 -16.76
CA PHE A 244 14.26 0.93 -16.53
C PHE A 244 13.97 0.55 -15.07
N PHE A 245 12.80 0.91 -14.57
CA PHE A 245 12.45 0.72 -13.16
C PHE A 245 11.17 -0.09 -13.03
N MET A 246 11.19 -1.05 -12.11
CA MET A 246 10.05 -1.90 -11.79
C MET A 246 9.88 -2.00 -10.28
N HIS A 247 8.66 -2.25 -9.79
CA HIS A 247 8.45 -2.72 -8.42
C HIS A 247 8.26 -4.24 -8.35
N ASP A 248 8.55 -4.82 -7.20
CA ASP A 248 8.54 -6.27 -6.97
C ASP A 248 7.17 -6.85 -6.55
N ARG A 249 6.10 -6.08 -6.73
CA ARG A 249 4.73 -6.45 -6.32
C ARG A 249 3.77 -6.52 -7.50
N GLY A 250 4.21 -7.18 -8.57
CA GLY A 250 3.40 -7.40 -9.76
C GLY A 250 3.56 -6.37 -10.86
N ASP A 251 4.70 -5.67 -10.92
CA ASP A 251 4.96 -4.72 -12.01
C ASP A 251 5.26 -5.47 -13.31
N VAL A 252 4.86 -4.88 -14.44
CA VAL A 252 5.06 -5.41 -15.79
C VAL A 252 5.78 -4.36 -16.63
N PHE A 253 6.88 -4.76 -17.25
CA PHE A 253 7.61 -3.93 -18.20
C PHE A 253 7.58 -4.57 -19.58
N THR A 254 6.96 -3.89 -20.54
CA THR A 254 6.87 -4.34 -21.93
C THR A 254 8.09 -3.90 -22.73
N ILE A 255 8.70 -4.84 -23.43
CA ILE A 255 9.78 -4.62 -24.39
C ILE A 255 9.23 -4.94 -25.77
N THR A 256 9.12 -3.92 -26.63
CA THR A 256 8.92 -4.13 -28.07
C THR A 256 10.27 -4.47 -28.70
N THR A 257 10.37 -5.65 -29.33
CA THR A 257 11.60 -6.14 -29.94
C THR A 257 11.96 -5.36 -31.21
N GLU A 258 13.26 -5.24 -31.48
CA GLU A 258 13.82 -4.61 -32.69
C GLU A 258 14.10 -5.63 -33.81
N GLU A 259 13.55 -6.85 -33.70
CA GLU A 259 13.64 -7.85 -34.76
C GLU A 259 12.84 -7.42 -36.01
N PRO A 260 13.09 -8.01 -37.20
CA PRO A 260 12.41 -7.62 -38.43
C PRO A 260 10.87 -7.70 -38.36
N GLU A 261 10.34 -8.60 -37.53
CA GLU A 261 8.93 -8.68 -37.16
C GLU A 261 8.78 -8.33 -35.67
N PRO A 262 8.67 -7.03 -35.31
CA PRO A 262 8.57 -6.60 -33.93
C PRO A 262 7.42 -7.28 -33.19
N ARG A 263 7.68 -7.66 -31.95
CA ARG A 263 6.69 -8.21 -31.03
C ARG A 263 6.94 -7.68 -29.63
N ASP A 264 5.92 -7.76 -28.79
CA ASP A 264 6.02 -7.39 -27.39
C ASP A 264 6.35 -8.62 -26.56
N ILE A 265 7.35 -8.48 -25.70
CA ILE A 265 7.66 -9.44 -24.64
C ILE A 265 7.62 -8.70 -23.31
N HIS A 266 7.30 -9.42 -22.25
CA HIS A 266 7.02 -8.78 -20.96
C HIS A 266 7.94 -9.32 -19.88
N LEU A 267 8.55 -8.40 -19.14
CA LEU A 267 9.19 -8.68 -17.87
C LEU A 267 8.20 -8.45 -16.74
N GLU A 268 8.07 -9.44 -15.88
CA GLU A 268 7.22 -9.40 -14.69
C GLU A 268 8.05 -9.57 -13.43
N PHE A 269 7.78 -8.76 -12.42
CA PHE A 269 8.43 -8.88 -11.12
C PHE A 269 7.43 -9.03 -9.98
N LEU A 270 7.35 -10.25 -9.43
CA LEU A 270 6.44 -10.59 -8.34
C LEU A 270 7.17 -11.26 -7.17
N THR A 271 7.02 -10.65 -5.99
CA THR A 271 7.32 -11.22 -4.68
C THR A 271 6.00 -11.59 -4.02
N SER A 272 5.79 -12.88 -3.81
CA SER A 272 4.58 -13.45 -3.22
C SER A 272 4.87 -14.84 -2.65
N LEU A 273 3.85 -15.48 -2.08
CA LEU A 273 3.91 -16.87 -1.66
C LEU A 273 3.88 -17.80 -2.88
N TRP A 274 4.94 -18.57 -3.08
CA TRP A 274 5.05 -19.57 -4.14
C TRP A 274 5.01 -20.99 -3.58
N PRO A 275 4.48 -21.98 -4.32
CA PRO A 275 4.63 -23.37 -3.94
C PRO A 275 6.11 -23.73 -3.77
N SER A 276 6.46 -24.29 -2.62
CA SER A 276 7.80 -24.82 -2.37
C SER A 276 8.14 -25.95 -3.35
N SER A 277 9.42 -26.27 -3.52
CA SER A 277 9.87 -27.38 -4.37
C SER A 277 9.30 -28.75 -3.97
N SER A 278 8.82 -28.89 -2.73
CA SER A 278 8.13 -30.09 -2.27
C SER A 278 6.64 -30.14 -2.65
N GLY A 279 6.06 -29.02 -3.11
CA GLY A 279 4.64 -28.85 -3.42
C GLY A 279 3.72 -28.90 -2.19
N ARG A 280 4.27 -29.00 -0.97
CA ARG A 280 3.49 -29.22 0.26
C ARG A 280 3.24 -27.96 1.08
N ASN A 281 4.07 -26.94 0.90
CA ASN A 281 4.00 -25.67 1.62
C ASN A 281 4.26 -24.51 0.66
N PHE A 282 3.94 -23.30 1.11
CA PHE A 282 4.29 -22.05 0.44
C PHE A 282 5.54 -21.44 1.07
N VAL A 283 6.33 -20.78 0.23
CA VAL A 283 7.51 -20.00 0.64
C VAL A 283 7.44 -18.65 -0.06
N ASP A 284 7.75 -17.59 0.68
CA ASP A 284 7.83 -16.27 0.08
C ASP A 284 9.09 -16.18 -0.79
N LEU A 285 8.92 -15.81 -2.06
CA LEU A 285 10.01 -15.71 -3.04
C LEU A 285 9.77 -14.54 -3.98
N ALA A 286 10.86 -13.92 -4.37
CA ALA A 286 10.93 -12.94 -5.44
C ALA A 286 11.20 -13.66 -6.77
N ARG A 287 10.37 -13.43 -7.78
CA ARG A 287 10.53 -14.01 -9.12
C ARG A 287 10.51 -12.93 -10.18
N LEU A 288 11.58 -12.86 -10.98
CA LEU A 288 11.64 -12.09 -12.22
C LEU A 288 11.38 -13.04 -13.38
N THR A 289 10.36 -12.76 -14.19
CA THR A 289 9.91 -13.64 -15.28
C THR A 289 9.94 -12.88 -16.59
N LEU A 290 10.34 -13.54 -17.68
CA LEU A 290 10.15 -13.10 -19.05
C LEU A 290 9.13 -14.03 -19.71
N HIS A 291 8.09 -13.47 -20.30
CA HIS A 291 7.07 -14.22 -21.01
C HIS A 291 6.72 -13.58 -22.36
N ASP A 292 6.23 -14.42 -23.26
CA ASP A 292 5.85 -14.13 -24.65
C ASP A 292 4.35 -14.44 -24.81
N GLY A 293 3.52 -13.58 -24.23
CA GLY A 293 2.08 -13.80 -24.04
C GLY A 293 1.40 -12.59 -23.41
N GLU A 294 0.16 -12.73 -22.93
CA GLU A 294 -0.57 -11.61 -22.33
C GLU A 294 0.06 -11.15 -20.99
N PRO A 295 0.26 -9.84 -20.79
CA PRO A 295 0.85 -9.30 -19.56
C PRO A 295 -0.03 -9.56 -18.34
N GLY A 296 0.58 -9.77 -17.18
CA GLY A 296 -0.13 -10.00 -15.91
C GLY A 296 -0.75 -11.40 -15.80
N ALA A 297 -0.54 -12.26 -16.80
CA ALA A 297 -0.81 -13.68 -16.70
C ALA A 297 0.34 -14.33 -15.92
N TYR A 298 0.29 -14.26 -14.58
CA TYR A 298 1.25 -14.92 -13.67
C TYR A 298 1.27 -16.47 -13.76
N GLY A 299 0.74 -17.03 -14.85
CA GLY A 299 0.80 -18.44 -15.20
C GLY A 299 2.19 -18.89 -15.63
N GLN A 300 2.35 -20.19 -15.87
CA GLN A 300 3.59 -20.76 -16.39
C GLN A 300 3.57 -20.99 -17.89
N GLU A 301 2.38 -20.92 -18.49
CA GLU A 301 2.20 -20.94 -19.93
C GLU A 301 2.91 -19.68 -20.47
N ASP A 302 3.75 -19.84 -21.49
CA ASP A 302 4.51 -18.77 -22.15
C ASP A 302 5.71 -18.17 -21.40
N VAL A 303 6.13 -18.77 -20.27
CA VAL A 303 7.38 -18.37 -19.60
C VAL A 303 8.61 -18.85 -20.37
N ILE A 304 9.38 -17.90 -20.88
CA ILE A 304 10.59 -18.13 -21.70
C ILE A 304 11.90 -17.87 -20.94
N GLY A 305 11.84 -17.23 -19.77
CA GLY A 305 12.97 -17.07 -18.87
C GLY A 305 12.51 -16.70 -17.45
N ASN A 306 13.24 -17.14 -16.42
CA ASN A 306 12.98 -16.67 -15.06
C ASN A 306 14.21 -16.73 -14.15
N GLY A 307 14.17 -15.93 -13.10
CA GLY A 307 15.14 -15.90 -12.00
C GLY A 307 14.43 -15.79 -10.66
N TRP A 308 14.98 -16.47 -9.66
CA TRP A 308 14.42 -16.53 -8.30
C TRP A 308 15.39 -15.93 -7.29
N ALA A 309 14.84 -15.27 -6.28
CA ALA A 309 15.58 -14.74 -5.14
C ALA A 309 14.76 -14.85 -3.85
N THR A 310 15.43 -14.68 -2.71
CA THR A 310 14.71 -14.46 -1.45
C THR A 310 14.01 -13.09 -1.49
N PRO A 311 12.90 -12.91 -0.77
CA PRO A 311 12.19 -11.64 -0.72
C PRO A 311 13.11 -10.50 -0.32
N GLU A 312 14.01 -10.65 0.65
CA GLU A 312 14.87 -9.56 1.13
C GLU A 312 16.04 -9.23 0.19
N SER A 313 16.20 -9.99 -0.90
CA SER A 313 17.33 -9.80 -1.82
C SER A 313 17.22 -8.48 -2.55
N GLY A 314 18.24 -7.62 -2.42
CA GLY A 314 18.36 -6.40 -3.22
C GLY A 314 18.76 -6.67 -4.69
N ARG A 315 18.75 -7.93 -5.16
CA ARG A 315 19.10 -8.31 -6.53
C ARG A 315 18.33 -9.56 -6.99
N VAL A 316 17.93 -9.57 -8.26
CA VAL A 316 17.38 -10.75 -8.96
C VAL A 316 17.79 -10.69 -10.42
N GLY A 317 17.89 -11.83 -11.09
CA GLY A 317 18.17 -11.85 -12.51
C GLY A 317 18.21 -13.26 -13.08
N PHE A 318 18.23 -13.33 -14.40
CA PHE A 318 18.34 -14.56 -15.17
C PHE A 318 19.14 -14.32 -16.45
N GLY A 319 19.58 -15.43 -17.05
CA GLY A 319 20.15 -15.45 -18.39
C GLY A 319 19.72 -16.73 -19.10
N THR A 320 19.27 -16.58 -20.34
CA THR A 320 19.00 -17.64 -21.31
C THR A 320 20.00 -17.51 -22.47
N GLU A 321 19.84 -18.32 -23.52
CA GLU A 321 20.67 -18.20 -24.73
C GLU A 321 20.47 -16.86 -25.46
N TRP A 322 19.25 -16.32 -25.42
CA TRP A 322 18.83 -15.19 -26.24
C TRP A 322 18.36 -13.98 -25.42
N ALA A 323 18.16 -14.11 -24.11
CA ALA A 323 17.71 -13.01 -23.25
C ALA A 323 18.39 -13.03 -21.89
N SER A 324 18.60 -11.85 -21.32
CA SER A 324 19.00 -11.70 -19.92
C SER A 324 18.32 -10.50 -19.31
N ALA A 325 17.96 -10.60 -18.04
CA ALA A 325 17.51 -9.47 -17.26
C ALA A 325 18.11 -9.52 -15.86
N ARG A 326 18.42 -8.34 -15.31
CA ARG A 326 18.92 -8.19 -13.95
C ARG A 326 18.35 -6.93 -13.34
N CYS A 327 17.92 -7.04 -12.10
CA CYS A 327 17.40 -5.96 -11.31
C CYS A 327 18.21 -5.86 -10.02
N LYS A 328 18.46 -4.63 -9.57
CA LYS A 328 19.01 -4.33 -8.25
C LYS A 328 18.11 -3.30 -7.57
N LEU A 329 18.05 -3.31 -6.24
CA LEU A 329 17.28 -2.33 -5.49
C LEU A 329 17.68 -0.92 -5.93
N ALA A 330 16.67 -0.10 -6.26
CA ALA A 330 16.90 1.26 -6.73
C ALA A 330 17.44 2.13 -5.58
N ASP A 331 18.33 3.06 -5.91
CA ASP A 331 18.67 4.14 -4.99
C ASP A 331 17.60 5.23 -5.14
N PRO A 332 16.81 5.52 -4.09
CA PRO A 332 15.75 6.53 -4.17
C PRO A 332 16.29 7.94 -4.43
N ASN A 333 17.59 8.18 -4.26
CA ASN A 333 18.24 9.46 -4.54
C ASN A 333 18.89 9.53 -5.93
N ASP A 334 18.82 8.46 -6.75
CA ASP A 334 19.34 8.48 -8.11
C ASP A 334 18.49 9.43 -8.98
N PRO A 335 19.09 10.45 -9.63
CA PRO A 335 18.36 11.36 -10.50
C PRO A 335 17.56 10.65 -11.61
N ARG A 336 18.07 9.52 -12.13
CA ARG A 336 17.40 8.73 -13.17
C ARG A 336 16.14 8.06 -12.63
N PHE A 337 16.18 7.62 -11.37
CA PHE A 337 15.00 7.07 -10.69
C PHE A 337 13.95 8.16 -10.48
N ILE A 338 14.37 9.30 -9.92
CA ILE A 338 13.47 10.44 -9.68
C ILE A 338 12.81 10.92 -10.99
N GLU A 339 13.58 11.01 -12.07
CA GLU A 339 13.08 11.38 -13.40
C GLU A 339 12.11 10.33 -13.95
N ALA A 340 12.45 9.04 -13.88
CA ALA A 340 11.57 7.96 -14.35
C ALA A 340 10.22 7.93 -13.61
N MET A 341 10.23 8.14 -12.29
CA MET A 341 8.98 8.20 -11.52
C MET A 341 8.12 9.40 -11.93
N ARG A 342 8.74 10.57 -12.17
CA ARG A 342 8.02 11.76 -12.66
C ARG A 342 7.46 11.61 -14.07
N TYR A 343 8.17 10.93 -14.96
CA TYR A 343 7.70 10.72 -16.33
C TYR A 343 6.42 9.87 -16.35
N LYS A 344 6.35 8.81 -15.53
CA LYS A 344 5.12 8.01 -15.33
C LYS A 344 3.90 8.83 -14.87
N ALA A 345 4.10 10.03 -14.32
CA ALA A 345 3.01 10.90 -13.87
C ALA A 345 2.52 11.93 -14.92
N ALA A 346 3.24 12.07 -16.03
CA ALA A 346 2.94 13.06 -17.08
C ALA A 346 2.19 12.48 -18.29
N ASP A 347 2.21 11.15 -18.43
CA ASP A 347 1.40 10.37 -19.37
C ASP A 347 0.04 10.01 -18.73
#